data_AF-A0A7V9ULW8-F1
#
_entry.id   AF-A0A7V9ULW8-F1
#
_cell.length_a   1.000
_cell.length_b   1.000
_cell.length_c   1.000
_cell.angle_alpha   90.00
_cell.angle_beta   90.00
_cell.angle_gamma   90.00
#
_symmetry.space_group_name_H-M   'P 1'
#
loop_
_entity.id
_entity.type
_entity.pdbx_description
1 polymer ?
#
loop_
_entity_poly.entity_id
_entity_poly.type
_entity_poly.pdbx_seq_one_letter_code
_entity_poly.pdbx_strand_id
1 'polypeptide(L)'
;DNDGVDDQHDADHDNDGDGIPDDKDPDDDNDGIPDAKDTDDDGDGIPDAQDNDDDNDGVPDSEDGDHDNDGDGIPDDEDPDDDNDGTPDAQDTDDDGDGTPDAEDEDTSEDEEETPPSV
;
A
#
# COMPACT_ATOMS: atom_id res chain seq x y z
N ASP A 1 -10.35 -3.60 -12.01
CA ASP A 1 -10.26 -4.67 -13.07
C ASP A 1 -11.56 -5.08 -13.89
N ASN A 2 -12.66 -4.30 -13.97
CA ASN A 2 -14.00 -4.72 -14.53
C ASN A 2 -14.75 -5.84 -13.77
N ASP A 3 -14.38 -6.17 -12.54
CA ASP A 3 -15.12 -7.09 -11.68
C ASP A 3 -16.46 -6.50 -11.16
N GLY A 4 -16.58 -5.17 -11.20
CA GLY A 4 -17.75 -4.42 -10.74
C GLY A 4 -17.54 -3.59 -9.47
N VAL A 5 -16.31 -3.46 -8.99
CA VAL A 5 -15.86 -2.53 -7.95
C VAL A 5 -15.24 -1.30 -8.65
N ASP A 6 -15.32 -0.14 -8.02
CA ASP A 6 -14.64 1.07 -8.53
C ASP A 6 -13.29 1.19 -7.84
N ASP A 7 -12.30 1.76 -8.53
CA ASP A 7 -10.90 1.81 -8.10
C ASP A 7 -10.73 2.42 -6.67
N GLN A 8 -11.70 3.20 -6.18
CA GLN A 8 -11.73 3.73 -4.79
C GLN A 8 -12.17 2.70 -3.74
N HIS A 9 -12.44 1.46 -4.14
CA HIS A 9 -12.87 0.34 -3.30
C HIS A 9 -12.20 -0.98 -3.70
N ASP A 10 -11.20 -0.94 -4.61
CA ASP A 10 -10.46 -2.12 -5.04
C ASP A 10 -9.26 -2.28 -4.10
N ALA A 11 -9.49 -2.97 -2.98
CA ALA A 11 -8.47 -3.25 -1.96
C ALA A 11 -7.41 -4.26 -2.45
N ASP A 12 -7.28 -4.50 -3.76
CA ASP A 12 -6.40 -5.52 -4.32
C ASP A 12 -5.13 -4.98 -4.99
N HIS A 13 -4.95 -3.64 -5.06
CA HIS A 13 -3.78 -2.97 -5.65
C HIS A 13 -3.36 -3.70 -6.96
N ASP A 14 -4.17 -3.61 -8.02
CA ASP A 14 -3.90 -4.21 -9.35
C ASP A 14 -4.03 -3.10 -10.42
N ASN A 15 -2.99 -2.28 -10.52
CA ASN A 15 -3.00 -1.01 -11.28
C ASN A 15 -3.28 -1.21 -12.78
N ASP A 16 -2.77 -2.28 -13.38
CA ASP A 16 -2.99 -2.57 -14.80
C ASP A 16 -4.19 -3.50 -15.09
N GLY A 17 -4.75 -4.13 -14.07
CA GLY A 17 -5.90 -5.03 -14.15
C GLY A 17 -5.60 -6.35 -14.88
N ASP A 18 -4.37 -6.86 -14.82
CA ASP A 18 -3.97 -8.13 -15.41
C ASP A 18 -4.30 -9.36 -14.52
N GLY A 19 -4.66 -9.09 -13.25
CA GLY A 19 -5.03 -10.08 -12.25
C GLY A 19 -3.86 -10.61 -11.43
N ILE A 20 -2.74 -9.89 -11.42
CA ILE A 20 -1.62 -10.05 -10.49
C ILE A 20 -1.61 -8.79 -9.61
N PRO A 21 -1.70 -8.93 -8.28
CA PRO A 21 -1.58 -7.77 -7.39
C PRO A 21 -0.17 -7.14 -7.50
N ASP A 22 -0.08 -5.82 -7.41
CA ASP A 22 1.11 -4.99 -7.56
C ASP A 22 2.28 -5.47 -6.66
N ASP A 23 1.98 -5.91 -5.42
CA ASP A 23 2.98 -6.51 -4.50
C ASP A 23 3.70 -7.76 -5.06
N LYS A 24 3.08 -8.39 -6.08
CA LYS A 24 3.54 -9.60 -6.78
C LYS A 24 3.77 -9.38 -8.27
N ASP A 25 3.40 -8.22 -8.82
CA ASP A 25 3.69 -7.84 -10.19
C ASP A 25 5.09 -7.18 -10.27
N PRO A 26 5.88 -7.47 -11.31
CA PRO A 26 7.12 -6.75 -11.57
C PRO A 26 7.00 -5.60 -12.61
N ASP A 27 5.79 -5.25 -13.05
CA ASP A 27 5.45 -4.26 -14.10
C ASP A 27 4.01 -3.75 -13.88
N ASP A 28 3.76 -3.01 -12.80
CA ASP A 28 2.42 -2.67 -12.22
C ASP A 28 1.48 -1.92 -13.18
N ASP A 29 2.01 -1.18 -14.16
CA ASP A 29 1.23 -0.47 -15.20
C ASP A 29 1.26 -1.17 -16.58
N ASN A 30 2.01 -2.28 -16.66
CA ASN A 30 2.25 -3.11 -17.84
C ASN A 30 2.78 -2.31 -19.07
N ASP A 31 3.55 -1.23 -18.88
CA ASP A 31 4.15 -0.44 -19.96
C ASP A 31 5.38 -1.13 -20.61
N GLY A 32 5.96 -2.11 -19.90
CA GLY A 32 7.14 -2.86 -20.29
C GLY A 32 8.46 -2.38 -19.67
N ILE A 33 8.41 -1.47 -18.70
CA ILE A 33 9.48 -1.04 -17.82
C ILE A 33 9.19 -1.61 -16.43
N PRO A 34 10.05 -2.49 -15.89
CA PRO A 34 9.80 -3.03 -14.55
C PRO A 34 9.88 -1.93 -13.49
N ASP A 35 9.01 -1.95 -12.48
CA ASP A 35 8.80 -0.93 -11.41
C ASP A 35 10.13 -0.52 -10.76
N ALA A 36 11.03 -1.48 -10.53
CA ALA A 36 12.39 -1.20 -10.03
C ALA A 36 13.24 -0.26 -10.92
N LYS A 37 12.76 0.14 -12.09
CA LYS A 37 13.33 1.11 -13.02
C LYS A 37 12.29 2.07 -13.60
N ASP A 38 11.02 1.93 -13.25
CA ASP A 38 10.02 2.87 -13.67
C ASP A 38 10.15 4.18 -12.89
N THR A 39 9.57 5.22 -13.46
CA THR A 39 9.51 6.57 -12.90
C THR A 39 8.17 7.24 -13.27
N ASP A 40 7.15 6.43 -13.56
CA ASP A 40 5.81 6.78 -14.04
C ASP A 40 4.87 5.62 -13.64
N ASP A 41 4.77 5.33 -12.34
CA ASP A 41 4.26 4.06 -11.78
C ASP A 41 2.78 3.77 -12.13
N ASP A 42 1.98 4.80 -12.42
CA ASP A 42 0.58 4.69 -12.85
C ASP A 42 0.37 4.75 -14.40
N GLY A 43 1.46 4.96 -15.15
CA GLY A 43 1.46 5.12 -16.61
C GLY A 43 0.64 6.31 -17.15
N ASP A 44 0.33 7.33 -16.35
CA ASP A 44 -0.49 8.48 -16.75
C ASP A 44 0.28 9.47 -17.65
N GLY A 45 1.63 9.40 -17.62
CA GLY A 45 2.56 10.21 -18.37
C GLY A 45 3.12 11.43 -17.61
N ILE A 46 2.89 11.52 -16.31
CA ILE A 46 3.49 12.44 -15.36
C ILE A 46 4.46 11.64 -14.48
N PRO A 47 5.78 11.91 -14.56
CA PRO A 47 6.72 11.15 -13.75
C PRO A 47 6.48 11.35 -12.25
N ASP A 48 6.61 10.30 -11.43
CA ASP A 48 6.27 10.29 -9.98
C ASP A 48 6.88 11.47 -9.23
N ALA A 49 8.13 11.83 -9.55
CA ALA A 49 8.80 13.01 -8.98
C ALA A 49 8.10 14.36 -9.25
N GLN A 50 7.04 14.36 -10.06
CA GLN A 50 6.20 15.49 -10.46
C GLN A 50 4.70 15.20 -10.31
N ASP A 51 4.29 13.97 -10.00
CA ASP A 51 2.93 13.65 -9.61
C ASP A 51 2.70 14.00 -8.13
N ASN A 52 1.46 13.90 -7.68
CA ASN A 52 1.06 14.01 -6.28
C ASN A 52 0.11 12.87 -5.91
N ASP A 53 0.05 11.81 -6.73
CA ASP A 53 -0.85 10.64 -6.67
C ASP A 53 -0.21 9.58 -7.59
N ASP A 54 0.94 9.04 -7.17
CA ASP A 54 1.89 8.25 -8.00
C ASP A 54 1.29 6.91 -8.49
N ASP A 55 0.24 6.39 -7.82
CA ASP A 55 -0.50 5.18 -8.18
C ASP A 55 -1.95 5.45 -8.67
N ASN A 56 -2.38 6.71 -8.68
CA ASN A 56 -3.72 7.15 -9.09
C ASN A 56 -4.89 6.52 -8.30
N ASP A 57 -4.67 6.07 -7.07
CA ASP A 57 -5.70 5.50 -6.21
C ASP A 57 -6.71 6.58 -5.69
N GLY A 58 -6.33 7.85 -5.82
CA GLY A 58 -7.11 9.02 -5.44
C GLY A 58 -6.79 9.59 -4.06
N VAL A 59 -5.76 9.05 -3.40
CA VAL A 59 -5.12 9.53 -2.19
C VAL A 59 -3.78 10.18 -2.59
N PRO A 60 -3.53 11.47 -2.30
CA PRO A 60 -2.31 12.11 -2.78
C PRO A 60 -1.05 11.64 -2.03
N ASP A 61 0.15 11.42 -2.61
CA ASP A 61 1.40 10.90 -1.94
C ASP A 61 1.85 11.62 -0.66
N SER A 62 1.24 12.75 -0.32
CA SER A 62 1.45 13.43 0.95
C SER A 62 0.57 12.93 2.09
N GLU A 63 -0.45 12.16 1.75
CA GLU A 63 -1.52 11.57 2.56
C GLU A 63 -1.65 10.07 2.24
N ASP A 64 -1.32 9.69 1.00
CA ASP A 64 -0.95 8.34 0.61
C ASP A 64 0.45 8.10 1.17
N GLY A 65 0.52 7.00 1.87
CA GLY A 65 1.72 6.55 2.50
C GLY A 65 1.49 5.10 2.76
N ASP A 66 1.35 4.30 1.70
CA ASP A 66 1.84 2.91 1.61
C ASP A 66 1.58 1.99 2.82
N HIS A 67 0.61 2.36 3.66
CA HIS A 67 0.25 1.86 4.98
C HIS A 67 -1.22 2.26 5.22
N ASP A 68 -2.13 1.92 4.32
CA ASP A 68 -3.59 1.87 4.57
C ASP A 68 -4.02 0.48 4.10
N ASN A 69 -3.62 -0.52 4.88
CA ASN A 69 -3.63 -1.92 4.49
C ASN A 69 -5.03 -2.47 4.21
N ASP A 70 -6.06 -1.84 4.77
CA ASP A 70 -7.45 -2.19 4.54
C ASP A 70 -8.23 -1.23 3.62
N GLY A 71 -7.61 -0.11 3.24
CA GLY A 71 -8.17 0.91 2.36
C GLY A 71 -9.41 1.60 2.94
N ASP A 72 -9.52 1.73 4.27
CA ASP A 72 -10.67 2.39 4.91
C ASP A 72 -10.56 3.93 4.92
N GLY A 73 -9.40 4.44 4.49
CA GLY A 73 -9.07 5.86 4.39
C GLY A 73 -8.51 6.43 5.69
N ILE A 74 -8.02 5.57 6.58
CA ILE A 74 -7.24 5.90 7.77
C ILE A 74 -5.88 5.23 7.58
N PRO A 75 -4.77 5.99 7.54
CA PRO A 75 -3.44 5.39 7.50
C PRO A 75 -3.24 4.49 8.72
N ASP A 76 -2.60 3.33 8.56
CA ASP A 76 -2.26 2.33 9.57
C ASP A 76 -1.60 2.94 10.82
N ASP A 77 -0.76 3.99 10.66
CA ASP A 77 -0.15 4.67 11.81
C ASP A 77 -1.17 5.42 12.70
N GLU A 78 -2.37 5.67 12.15
CA GLU A 78 -3.55 6.24 12.80
C GLU A 78 -4.74 5.26 12.89
N ASP A 79 -4.68 4.08 12.26
CA ASP A 79 -5.71 3.02 12.32
C ASP A 79 -5.49 2.10 13.54
N PRO A 80 -6.57 1.63 14.20
CA PRO A 80 -6.49 0.64 15.27
C PRO A 80 -6.80 -0.82 14.86
N ASP A 81 -7.02 -1.11 13.59
CA ASP A 81 -7.39 -2.41 12.99
C ASP A 81 -6.94 -2.40 11.49
N ASP A 82 -5.63 -2.34 11.22
CA ASP A 82 -4.99 -2.05 9.91
C ASP A 82 -5.43 -2.99 8.76
N ASP A 83 -5.87 -4.23 9.06
CA ASP A 83 -6.40 -5.19 8.07
C ASP A 83 -7.94 -5.36 8.13
N ASN A 84 -8.59 -4.62 9.04
CA ASN A 84 -10.01 -4.64 9.37
C ASN A 84 -10.59 -6.07 9.59
N ASP A 85 -9.80 -7.03 10.10
CA ASP A 85 -10.28 -8.40 10.41
C ASP A 85 -11.19 -8.46 11.64
N GLY A 86 -11.17 -7.38 12.44
CA GLY A 86 -11.91 -7.22 13.68
C GLY A 86 -11.10 -7.54 14.94
N THR A 87 -9.79 -7.67 14.80
CA THR A 87 -8.80 -7.87 15.86
C THR A 87 -7.87 -6.67 15.85
N PRO A 88 -8.01 -5.75 16.82
CA PRO A 88 -7.17 -4.55 16.83
C PRO A 88 -5.68 -4.92 16.91
N ASP A 89 -4.81 -4.23 16.18
CA ASP A 89 -3.36 -4.48 15.95
C ASP A 89 -2.63 -4.76 17.27
N ALA A 90 -2.93 -3.98 18.31
CA ALA A 90 -2.39 -4.21 19.65
C ALA A 90 -2.65 -5.62 20.24
N GLN A 91 -3.50 -6.42 19.61
CA GLN A 91 -3.78 -7.83 19.89
C GLN A 91 -3.71 -8.76 18.67
N ASP A 92 -3.44 -8.26 17.46
CA ASP A 92 -3.14 -9.12 16.32
C ASP A 92 -1.65 -9.54 16.35
N THR A 93 -1.29 -10.39 15.42
CA THR A 93 0.02 -11.01 15.23
C THR A 93 0.42 -11.01 13.76
N ASP A 94 -0.36 -10.33 12.94
CA ASP A 94 -0.40 -10.26 11.47
C ASP A 94 -1.20 -8.98 11.15
N ASP A 95 -0.79 -7.85 11.74
CA ASP A 95 -1.56 -6.60 11.84
C ASP A 95 -1.96 -6.08 10.45
N ASP A 96 -1.13 -6.33 9.44
CA ASP A 96 -1.24 -5.86 8.06
C ASP A 96 -1.97 -6.87 7.13
N GLY A 97 -2.32 -8.05 7.65
CA GLY A 97 -3.07 -9.11 6.97
C GLY A 97 -2.33 -9.82 5.83
N ASP A 98 -1.01 -9.66 5.65
CA ASP A 98 -0.25 -10.18 4.51
C ASP A 98 0.04 -11.71 4.62
N GLY A 99 -0.13 -12.28 5.81
CA GLY A 99 0.10 -13.69 6.14
C GLY A 99 1.51 -14.01 6.68
N THR A 100 2.29 -12.99 6.97
CA THR A 100 3.60 -12.99 7.61
C THR A 100 3.44 -12.40 9.01
N PRO A 101 3.66 -13.19 10.07
CA PRO A 101 3.45 -12.68 11.41
C PRO A 101 4.39 -11.50 11.74
N ASP A 102 3.91 -10.45 12.41
CA ASP A 102 4.67 -9.20 12.69
C ASP A 102 6.07 -9.46 13.28
N ALA A 103 6.20 -10.52 14.08
CA ALA A 103 7.47 -10.88 14.71
C ALA A 103 8.57 -11.30 13.71
N GLU A 104 8.20 -11.60 12.47
CA GLU A 104 9.07 -11.99 11.36
C GLU A 104 8.86 -11.10 10.14
N ASP A 105 7.99 -10.09 10.27
CA ASP A 105 7.75 -9.08 9.27
C ASP A 105 8.66 -7.87 9.52
N GLU A 106 9.22 -7.30 8.46
CA GLU A 106 10.03 -6.08 8.52
C GLU A 106 9.31 -4.88 7.86
N ASP A 107 8.11 -5.12 7.31
CA ASP A 107 7.19 -4.18 6.67
C ASP A 107 5.94 -3.91 7.52
N THR A 108 5.87 -4.38 8.77
CA THR A 108 4.80 -3.96 9.68
C THR A 108 4.76 -2.45 9.74
N SER A 109 3.61 -1.89 9.42
CA SER A 109 3.22 -0.48 9.54
C SER A 109 3.62 0.18 10.88
N GLU A 110 3.89 -0.61 11.91
CA GLU A 110 4.66 -0.17 13.07
C GLU A 110 6.11 0.22 12.70
N ASP A 111 6.31 1.48 12.28
CA ASP A 111 7.60 2.19 12.39
C ASP A 111 8.15 1.92 13.80
N GLU A 112 9.12 1.01 13.88
CA GLU A 112 9.75 0.60 15.13
C GLU A 112 10.05 1.85 15.97
N GLU A 113 9.30 1.99 17.07
CA GLU A 113 9.31 3.12 18.00
C GLU A 113 10.57 4.00 17.90
N GLU A 114 10.37 5.32 17.77
CA GLU A 114 10.91 6.32 18.70
C GLU A 114 11.90 5.72 19.73
N THR A 115 13.14 5.46 19.32
CA THR A 115 14.23 5.31 20.29
C THR A 115 14.80 6.71 20.50
N PRO A 116 14.33 7.49 21.51
CA PRO A 116 15.00 8.75 21.81
C PRO A 116 16.46 8.43 22.12
N PRO A 117 17.41 9.21 21.59
CA PRO A 117 18.83 8.94 21.80
C PRO A 117 19.10 8.88 23.30
N SER A 118 19.61 7.72 23.75
CA SER A 118 20.03 7.52 25.13
C SER A 118 20.96 8.67 25.57
N VAL A 119 20.56 9.37 26.64
CA VAL A 119 21.24 10.50 27.30
C VAL A 119 22.72 10.25 27.58
#